data_AF-A0ABD7H0I1-F1
#
_entry.id   AF-A0ABD7H0I1-F1
#
_cell.length_a   1.000
_cell.length_b   1.000
_cell.length_c   1.000
_cell.angle_alpha   90.00
_cell.angle_beta   90.00
_cell.angle_gamma   90.00
#
_symmetry.space_group_name_H-M   'P 1'
#
loop_
_entity.id
_entity.type
_entity.pdbx_description
1 polymer ?
#
loop_
_entity_poly.entity_id
_entity_poly.type
_entity_poly.pdbx_seq_one_letter_code
_entity_poly.pdbx_strand_id
1 'polypeptide(L)'
;MNQINLKTHYTAQELALLRLPGLPETRPGIAARAKKHQWISRSRSGRGGGIEYSVDSLPLTAQEALRDQLYQSILTTKNDVCEVSRKKSSVKPREELVLIRQCPALLEREVGSLTDKQKEIADARAVLAMEVEKLRDAGMSRTAAVNYISIESRKGTLPAHLLKAAEMANARKGSSRAGVGTRSLQEWLTIFESTKPGVERMAMLAPGHLKAKKPEQITWLPAFLAHWRNRKGPSLREAYRDFQEEWSVIYADQPAMAVACPSYDAVRRA
;
A
#
# COMPACT_ATOMS: atom_id res chain seq x y z
N MET A 1 23.99 -4.62 12.60
CA MET A 1 22.82 -3.96 13.23
C MET A 1 23.00 -2.46 13.09
N ASN A 2 22.42 -1.84 12.06
CA ASN A 2 22.31 -0.38 12.03
C ASN A 2 20.88 -0.03 12.45
N GLN A 3 20.66 0.14 13.76
CA GLN A 3 19.49 0.87 14.21
C GLN A 3 19.59 2.26 13.59
N ILE A 4 18.68 2.59 12.68
CA ILE A 4 18.52 3.97 12.18
C ILE A 4 17.85 4.74 13.32
N ASN A 5 18.62 5.00 14.37
CA ASN A 5 18.18 5.81 15.49
C ASN A 5 18.26 7.26 15.01
N LEU A 6 17.12 7.93 14.88
CA LEU A 6 17.11 9.36 14.55
C LEU A 6 17.98 10.09 15.57
N LYS A 7 18.97 10.85 15.09
CA LYS A 7 19.78 11.70 15.97
C LYS A 7 18.84 12.61 16.76
N THR A 8 18.94 12.56 18.09
CA THR A 8 18.16 13.42 18.98
C THR A 8 18.72 14.84 19.06
N HIS A 9 20.00 15.02 18.69
CA HIS A 9 20.69 16.30 18.73
C HIS A 9 21.47 16.53 17.42
N TYR A 10 21.50 17.80 16.98
CA TYR A 10 22.19 18.24 15.77
C TYR A 10 23.08 19.44 16.06
N THR A 11 24.23 19.50 15.38
CA THR A 11 25.11 20.67 15.44
C THR A 11 24.52 21.86 14.68
N ALA A 12 24.95 23.08 15.03
CA ALA A 12 24.59 24.29 14.27
C ALA A 12 24.94 24.19 12.78
N GLN A 13 26.04 23.51 12.45
CA GLN A 13 26.48 23.31 11.08
C GLN A 13 25.56 22.35 10.33
N GLU A 14 25.20 21.21 10.93
CA GLU A 14 24.26 20.27 10.32
C GLU A 14 22.89 20.93 10.07
N LEU A 15 22.35 21.67 11.06
CA LEU A 15 21.07 22.38 10.91
C LEU A 15 21.09 23.43 9.79
N ALA A 16 22.20 24.14 9.65
CA ALA A 16 22.40 25.11 8.57
C ALA A 16 22.44 24.43 7.19
N LEU A 17 23.11 23.27 7.09
CA LEU A 17 23.20 22.50 5.85
C LEU A 17 21.87 21.86 5.43
N LEU A 18 21.01 21.52 6.40
CA LEU A 18 19.68 20.95 6.14
C LEU A 18 18.68 21.97 5.58
N ARG A 19 18.98 23.28 5.70
CA ARG A 19 18.18 24.41 5.17
C ARG A 19 16.69 24.29 5.52
N LEU A 20 16.42 24.02 6.79
CA LEU A 20 15.06 23.80 7.28
C LEU A 20 14.27 25.11 7.29
N PRO A 21 12.95 25.08 6.97
CA PRO A 21 12.12 26.27 6.91
C PRO A 21 12.04 26.94 8.29
N GLY A 22 12.22 28.26 8.31
CA GLY A 22 12.20 29.06 9.54
C GLY A 22 13.50 29.03 10.36
N LEU A 23 14.54 28.32 9.89
CA LEU A 23 15.88 28.36 10.44
C LEU A 23 16.85 29.18 9.58
N PRO A 24 17.81 29.89 10.19
CA PRO A 24 18.93 30.47 9.45
C PRO A 24 19.76 29.44 8.70
N GLU A 25 20.23 29.78 7.50
CA GLU A 25 21.05 28.87 6.67
C GLU A 25 22.55 28.91 7.00
N THR A 26 22.95 29.67 8.03
CA THR A 26 24.35 29.82 8.44
C THR A 26 24.53 29.36 9.87
N ARG A 27 25.65 28.68 10.15
CA ARG A 27 26.05 28.28 11.51
C ARG A 27 25.95 29.41 12.54
N PRO A 28 26.51 30.62 12.31
CA PRO A 28 26.38 31.71 13.28
C PRO A 28 24.93 32.16 13.48
N GLY A 29 24.11 32.17 12.41
CA GLY A 29 22.68 32.46 12.51
C GLY A 29 21.93 31.46 13.38
N ILE A 30 22.19 30.16 13.19
CA ILE A 30 21.62 29.09 14.02
C ILE A 30 22.01 29.29 15.49
N ALA A 31 23.28 29.54 15.78
CA ALA A 31 23.75 29.73 17.16
C ALA A 31 23.10 30.96 17.82
N ALA A 32 22.96 32.07 17.09
CA ALA A 32 22.26 33.27 17.56
C ALA A 32 20.77 33.00 17.83
N ARG A 33 20.10 32.27 16.93
CA ARG A 33 18.70 31.85 17.08
C ARG A 33 18.53 30.95 18.31
N ALA A 34 19.40 29.96 18.47
CA ALA A 34 19.38 29.04 19.59
C ALA A 34 19.58 29.75 20.93
N LYS A 35 20.48 30.74 20.98
CA LYS A 35 20.68 31.59 22.18
C LYS A 35 19.45 32.45 22.47
N LYS A 36 18.86 33.08 21.45
CA LYS A 36 17.66 33.94 21.57
C LYS A 36 16.45 33.17 22.10
N HIS A 37 16.26 31.94 21.63
CA HIS A 37 15.13 31.08 21.99
C HIS A 37 15.46 30.02 23.04
N GLN A 38 16.65 30.10 23.65
CA GLN A 38 17.11 29.22 24.73
C GLN A 38 16.92 27.73 24.41
N TRP A 39 17.36 27.29 23.24
CA TRP A 39 17.25 25.89 22.85
C TRP A 39 18.02 24.97 23.79
N ILE A 40 17.43 23.81 24.12
CA ILE A 40 18.10 22.79 24.92
C ILE A 40 19.31 22.31 24.13
N SER A 41 20.47 22.37 24.78
CA SER A 41 21.74 22.06 24.14
C SER A 41 22.60 21.18 25.04
N ARG A 42 23.46 20.37 24.41
CA ARG A 42 24.44 19.52 25.09
C ARG A 42 25.82 19.78 24.50
N SER A 43 26.84 19.61 25.34
CA SER A 43 28.22 19.56 24.86
C SER A 43 28.43 18.26 24.08
N ARG A 44 29.06 18.36 22.91
CA ARG A 44 29.42 17.21 22.09
C ARG A 44 30.50 16.38 22.78
N SER A 45 30.31 15.07 22.84
CA SER A 45 31.35 14.14 23.30
C SER A 45 32.35 13.87 22.16
N GLY A 46 33.61 14.31 22.31
CA GLY A 46 34.69 14.06 21.35
C GLY A 46 35.75 15.16 21.25
N ARG A 47 36.79 14.93 20.43
CA ARG A 47 37.85 15.92 20.13
C ARG A 47 37.29 17.09 19.31
N GLY A 48 37.59 18.31 19.75
CA GLY A 48 37.24 19.56 19.05
C GLY A 48 36.16 20.41 19.71
N GLY A 49 35.50 19.92 20.77
CA GLY A 49 34.42 20.64 21.45
C GLY A 49 33.22 20.95 20.52
N GLY A 50 32.19 21.57 21.05
CA GLY A 50 31.02 21.99 20.27
C GLY A 50 29.70 21.78 21.00
N ILE A 51 28.68 22.47 20.53
CA ILE A 51 27.32 22.44 21.08
C ILE A 51 26.40 21.76 20.06
N GLU A 52 25.62 20.80 20.53
CA GLU A 52 24.52 20.18 19.78
C GLU A 52 23.19 20.61 20.38
N TYR A 53 22.20 20.86 19.54
CA TYR A 53 20.86 21.30 19.94
C TYR A 53 19.87 20.14 19.81
N SER A 54 18.99 20.00 20.81
CA SER A 54 17.92 19.02 20.77
C SER A 54 16.91 19.34 19.67
N VAL A 55 16.45 18.31 18.95
CA VAL A 55 15.40 18.46 17.92
C VAL A 55 14.13 19.05 18.54
N ASP A 56 13.78 18.67 19.76
CA ASP A 56 12.53 19.09 20.42
C ASP A 56 12.49 20.58 20.74
N SER A 57 13.66 21.24 20.76
CA SER A 57 13.78 22.69 20.97
C SER A 57 13.69 23.52 19.70
N LEU A 58 13.72 22.89 18.53
CA LEU A 58 13.60 23.58 17.24
C LEU A 58 12.16 24.06 17.03
N PRO A 59 11.93 25.07 16.17
CA PRO A 59 10.58 25.43 15.73
C PRO A 59 9.84 24.23 15.12
N LEU A 60 8.53 24.11 15.39
CA LEU A 60 7.73 22.96 14.95
C LEU A 60 7.85 22.69 13.44
N THR A 61 7.81 23.75 12.63
CA THR A 61 7.97 23.67 11.17
C THR A 61 9.32 23.07 10.74
N ALA A 62 10.39 23.38 11.48
CA ALA A 62 11.72 22.85 11.22
C ALA A 62 11.83 21.39 11.67
N GLN A 63 11.18 21.02 12.79
CA GLN A 63 11.13 19.64 13.24
C GLN A 63 10.40 18.73 12.25
N GLU A 64 9.25 19.16 11.74
CA GLU A 64 8.47 18.42 10.74
C GLU A 64 9.27 18.24 9.45
N ALA A 65 9.83 19.33 8.91
CA ALA A 65 10.65 19.27 7.71
C ALA A 65 11.89 18.37 7.87
N LEU A 66 12.53 18.39 9.05
CA LEU A 66 13.65 17.51 9.36
C LEU A 66 13.24 16.04 9.33
N ARG A 67 12.13 15.71 10.01
CA ARG A 67 11.59 14.34 10.03
C ARG A 67 11.25 13.89 8.61
N ASP A 68 10.58 14.73 7.82
CA ASP A 68 10.22 14.42 6.44
C ASP A 68 11.44 14.16 5.56
N GLN A 69 12.47 15.01 5.62
CA GLN A 69 13.72 14.79 4.89
C GLN A 69 14.40 13.47 5.27
N LEU A 70 14.40 13.14 6.57
CA LEU A 70 14.97 11.88 7.06
C LEU A 70 14.19 10.68 6.52
N TYR A 71 12.85 10.69 6.60
CA TYR A 71 12.04 9.60 6.07
C TYR A 71 12.21 9.44 4.56
N GLN A 72 12.25 10.54 3.80
CA GLN A 72 12.55 10.48 2.36
C GLN A 72 13.94 9.89 2.08
N SER A 73 14.95 10.23 2.88
CA SER A 73 16.29 9.64 2.75
C SER A 73 16.30 8.11 2.98
N ILE A 74 15.52 7.65 3.96
CA ILE A 74 15.36 6.22 4.27
C ILE A 74 14.69 5.49 3.09
N LEU A 75 13.64 6.07 2.52
CA LEU A 75 12.92 5.49 1.37
C LEU A 75 13.75 5.53 0.07
N THR A 76 14.64 6.51 -0.08
CA THR A 76 15.50 6.65 -1.27
C THR A 76 16.64 5.64 -1.28
N THR A 77 17.09 5.20 -0.10
CA THR A 77 18.16 4.22 0.04
C THR A 77 17.66 2.86 -0.46
N LYS A 78 18.02 2.54 -1.71
CA LYS A 78 17.85 1.20 -2.26
C LYS A 78 18.82 0.26 -1.53
N ASN A 79 18.34 -0.43 -0.51
CA ASN A 79 19.07 -1.57 0.02
C ASN A 79 18.87 -2.74 -0.94
N ASP A 80 19.92 -3.11 -1.68
CA ASP A 80 20.03 -4.44 -2.25
C ASP A 80 20.05 -5.44 -1.10
N VAL A 81 18.99 -6.27 -1.04
CA VAL A 81 18.83 -7.47 -0.21
C VAL A 81 19.27 -7.33 1.26
N CYS A 82 18.33 -7.13 2.18
CA CYS A 82 18.60 -7.33 3.61
C CYS A 82 17.52 -8.19 4.26
N GLU A 83 17.97 -9.29 4.87
CA GLU A 83 17.18 -10.09 5.80
C GLU A 83 16.55 -9.20 6.87
N VAL A 84 15.22 -9.15 6.89
CA VAL A 84 14.48 -8.46 7.94
C VAL A 84 14.69 -9.23 9.24
N SER A 85 15.34 -8.59 10.22
CA SER A 85 15.51 -9.13 11.56
C SER A 85 14.14 -9.47 12.14
N ARG A 86 13.84 -10.77 12.21
CA ARG A 86 12.55 -11.32 12.64
C ARG A 86 12.22 -10.86 14.06
N LYS A 87 11.39 -9.83 14.20
CA LYS A 87 10.54 -9.71 15.40
C LYS A 87 9.42 -10.73 15.23
N LYS A 88 9.19 -11.59 16.23
CA LYS A 88 8.02 -12.48 16.24
C LYS A 88 6.78 -11.59 16.18
N SER A 89 6.11 -11.54 15.03
CA SER A 89 4.86 -10.80 14.90
C SER A 89 3.83 -11.48 15.80
N SER A 90 3.23 -10.72 16.71
CA SER A 90 2.12 -11.17 17.57
C SER A 90 0.78 -11.20 16.83
N VAL A 91 0.80 -11.04 15.50
CA VAL A 91 -0.38 -11.01 14.64
C VAL A 91 -0.91 -12.43 14.49
N LYS A 92 -2.14 -12.67 14.95
CA LYS A 92 -2.83 -13.94 14.74
C LYS A 92 -2.96 -14.22 13.23
N PRO A 93 -2.47 -15.38 12.73
CA PRO A 93 -2.64 -15.72 11.33
C PRO A 93 -4.13 -15.81 10.96
N ARG A 94 -4.50 -15.31 9.78
CA ARG A 94 -5.84 -15.53 9.22
C ARG A 94 -6.11 -17.02 9.04
N GLU A 95 -7.36 -17.45 9.13
CA GLU A 95 -7.77 -18.85 8.92
C GLU A 95 -7.25 -19.41 7.58
N GLU A 96 -7.32 -18.60 6.52
CA GLU A 96 -6.76 -18.91 5.20
C GLU A 96 -5.25 -19.23 5.26
N LEU A 97 -4.46 -18.46 6.02
CA LEU A 97 -3.03 -18.72 6.22
C LEU A 97 -2.78 -20.03 6.96
N VAL A 98 -3.60 -20.33 7.96
CA VAL A 98 -3.50 -21.58 8.73
C VAL A 98 -3.78 -22.77 7.81
N LEU A 99 -4.82 -22.69 6.99
CA LEU A 99 -5.19 -23.72 6.03
C LEU A 99 -4.12 -23.94 4.97
N ILE A 100 -3.56 -22.86 4.42
CA ILE A 100 -2.47 -22.90 3.43
C ILE A 100 -1.24 -23.60 3.98
N ARG A 101 -0.87 -23.33 5.24
CA ARG A 101 0.31 -23.95 5.89
C ARG A 101 0.16 -25.45 6.13
N GLN A 102 -1.07 -25.95 6.27
CA GLN A 102 -1.33 -27.39 6.44
C GLN A 102 -1.08 -28.17 5.15
N CYS A 103 -1.12 -27.52 3.98
CA CYS A 103 -0.97 -28.17 2.68
C CYS A 103 -0.01 -27.39 1.74
N PRO A 104 1.31 -27.51 1.91
CA PRO A 104 2.30 -26.81 1.09
C PRO A 104 2.15 -27.03 -0.42
N ALA A 105 1.76 -28.25 -0.84
CA ALA A 105 1.54 -28.56 -2.25
C ALA A 105 0.39 -27.76 -2.89
N LEU A 106 -0.64 -27.38 -2.11
CA LEU A 106 -1.72 -26.53 -2.60
C LEU A 106 -1.25 -25.09 -2.82
N LEU A 107 -0.37 -24.61 -1.95
CA LEU A 107 0.23 -23.29 -2.04
C LEU A 107 1.11 -23.15 -3.28
N GLU A 108 1.98 -24.14 -3.54
CA GLU A 108 2.83 -24.15 -4.73
C GLU A 108 2.00 -24.18 -6.02
N ARG A 109 0.93 -24.99 -6.04
CA ARG A 109 0.00 -25.03 -7.17
C ARG A 109 -0.73 -23.70 -7.35
N GLU A 110 -1.17 -23.06 -6.27
CA GLU A 110 -1.85 -21.77 -6.30
C GLU A 110 -0.92 -20.70 -6.87
N VAL A 111 0.32 -20.59 -6.37
CA VAL A 111 1.33 -19.67 -6.91
C VAL A 111 1.67 -20.00 -8.36
N GLY A 112 1.74 -21.28 -8.73
CA GLY A 112 1.94 -21.73 -10.10
C GLY A 112 0.79 -21.34 -11.04
N SER A 113 -0.43 -21.23 -10.53
CA SER A 113 -1.61 -20.77 -11.28
C SER A 113 -1.70 -19.25 -11.46
N LEU A 114 -0.91 -18.48 -10.71
CA LEU A 114 -0.89 -17.02 -10.83
C LEU A 114 -0.24 -16.60 -12.16
N THR A 115 -0.86 -15.65 -12.84
CA THR A 115 -0.27 -14.98 -13.99
C THR A 115 0.95 -14.13 -13.56
N ASP A 116 1.88 -13.88 -14.48
CA ASP A 116 3.07 -13.06 -14.19
C ASP A 116 2.69 -11.67 -13.69
N LYS A 117 1.66 -11.06 -14.28
CA LYS A 117 1.10 -9.78 -13.82
C LYS A 117 0.64 -9.83 -12.36
N GLN A 118 0.05 -10.94 -11.91
CA GLN A 118 -0.39 -11.07 -10.51
C GLN A 118 0.79 -11.22 -9.55
N LYS A 119 1.84 -11.95 -9.97
CA LYS A 119 3.09 -12.06 -9.22
C LYS A 119 3.76 -10.69 -9.09
N GLU A 120 3.84 -9.93 -10.18
CA GLU A 120 4.35 -8.54 -10.17
C GLU A 120 3.54 -7.63 -9.22
N ILE A 121 2.21 -7.75 -9.22
CA ILE A 121 1.35 -7.00 -8.29
C ILE A 121 1.62 -7.43 -6.84
N ALA A 122 1.78 -8.73 -6.58
CA ALA A 122 2.09 -9.25 -5.24
C ALA A 122 3.44 -8.73 -4.74
N ASP A 123 4.46 -8.76 -5.60
CA ASP A 123 5.80 -8.26 -5.31
C ASP A 123 5.78 -6.75 -5.04
N ALA A 124 5.06 -5.98 -5.85
CA ALA A 124 4.89 -4.55 -5.65
C ALA A 124 4.22 -4.21 -4.30
N ARG A 125 3.21 -5.01 -3.89
CA ARG A 125 2.58 -4.88 -2.55
C ARG A 125 3.55 -5.22 -1.43
N ALA A 126 4.38 -6.25 -1.61
CA ALA A 126 5.39 -6.65 -0.64
C ALA A 126 6.47 -5.57 -0.47
N VAL A 127 6.91 -4.94 -1.57
CA VAL A 127 7.85 -3.80 -1.54
C VAL A 127 7.30 -2.65 -0.71
N LEU A 128 6.05 -2.23 -0.96
CA LEU A 128 5.44 -1.14 -0.18
C LEU A 128 5.30 -1.49 1.30
N ALA A 129 4.91 -2.72 1.63
CA ALA A 129 4.82 -3.17 3.03
C ALA A 129 6.19 -3.16 3.72
N MET A 130 7.25 -3.57 3.01
CA MET A 130 8.63 -3.51 3.51
C MET A 130 9.07 -2.06 3.79
N GLU A 131 8.73 -1.10 2.94
CA GLU A 131 9.04 0.32 3.19
C GLU A 131 8.29 0.86 4.41
N VAL A 132 7.04 0.43 4.65
CA VAL A 132 6.32 0.77 5.88
C VAL A 132 7.07 0.24 7.11
N GLU A 133 7.59 -0.99 7.07
CA GLU A 133 8.41 -1.53 8.16
C GLU A 133 9.71 -0.74 8.38
N LYS A 134 10.39 -0.31 7.30
CA LYS A 134 11.58 0.55 7.44
C LYS A 134 11.27 1.86 8.16
N LEU A 135 10.13 2.49 7.85
CA LEU A 135 9.69 3.70 8.54
C LEU A 135 9.34 3.42 10.02
N ARG A 136 8.77 2.26 10.32
CA ARG A 136 8.47 1.84 11.70
C ARG A 136 9.72 1.54 12.51
N ASP A 137 10.70 0.88 11.91
CA ASP A 137 12.00 0.63 12.54
C ASP A 137 12.79 1.95 12.73
N ALA A 138 12.50 2.97 11.93
CA ALA A 138 12.95 4.35 12.15
C ALA A 138 12.12 5.12 13.20
N GLY A 139 11.16 4.47 13.87
CA GLY A 139 10.43 5.04 15.01
C GLY A 139 9.04 5.59 14.71
N MET A 140 8.53 5.51 13.48
CA MET A 140 7.12 5.82 13.21
C MET A 140 6.18 4.78 13.83
N SER A 141 5.02 5.23 14.30
CA SER A 141 3.92 4.30 14.60
C SER A 141 3.44 3.64 13.31
N ARG A 142 2.83 2.45 13.43
CA ARG A 142 2.24 1.74 12.29
C ARG A 142 1.28 2.62 11.49
N THR A 143 0.38 3.33 12.17
CA THR A 143 -0.61 4.20 11.54
C THR A 143 0.07 5.38 10.84
N ALA A 144 1.07 5.99 11.47
CA ALA A 144 1.81 7.10 10.88
C ALA A 144 2.57 6.68 9.61
N ALA A 145 3.30 5.57 9.65
CA ALA A 145 4.06 5.06 8.51
C ALA A 145 3.17 4.70 7.30
N VAL A 146 2.03 4.04 7.57
CA VAL A 146 1.05 3.72 6.51
C VAL A 146 0.44 4.99 5.90
N ASN A 147 0.05 5.95 6.74
CA ASN A 147 -0.50 7.22 6.26
C ASN A 147 0.53 7.99 5.44
N TYR A 148 1.79 8.01 5.88
CA TYR A 148 2.88 8.67 5.18
C TYR A 148 3.04 8.12 3.75
N ILE A 149 3.25 6.80 3.60
CA ILE A 149 3.40 6.20 2.27
C ILE A 149 2.15 6.38 1.41
N SER A 150 0.94 6.26 1.99
CA SER A 150 -0.29 6.49 1.24
C SER A 150 -0.40 7.92 0.71
N ILE A 151 -0.11 8.92 1.54
CA ILE A 151 -0.15 10.34 1.16
C ILE A 151 0.91 10.64 0.10
N GLU A 152 2.16 10.27 0.34
CA GLU A 152 3.28 10.56 -0.57
C GLU A 152 3.12 9.83 -1.92
N SER A 153 2.52 8.63 -1.92
CA SER A 153 2.19 7.92 -3.17
C SER A 153 1.15 8.65 -4.03
N ARG A 154 0.23 9.39 -3.41
CA ARG A 154 -0.81 10.16 -4.11
C ARG A 154 -0.28 11.52 -4.57
N LYS A 155 0.62 12.12 -3.80
CA LYS A 155 1.29 13.37 -4.15
C LYS A 155 2.36 13.17 -5.24
N GLY A 156 2.84 11.95 -5.45
CA GLY A 156 3.92 11.67 -6.40
C GLY A 156 5.31 12.02 -5.89
N THR A 157 5.47 12.13 -4.57
CA THR A 157 6.71 12.56 -3.89
C THR A 157 7.56 11.39 -3.39
N LEU A 158 7.06 10.16 -3.51
CA LEU A 158 7.88 8.97 -3.25
C LEU A 158 9.01 8.83 -4.28
N PRO A 159 10.11 8.15 -3.93
CA PRO A 159 11.13 7.73 -4.89
C PRO A 159 10.55 7.00 -6.10
N ALA A 160 11.12 7.22 -7.29
CA ALA A 160 10.58 6.71 -8.56
C ALA A 160 10.27 5.21 -8.58
N HIS A 161 11.11 4.39 -7.93
CA HIS A 161 10.89 2.95 -7.84
C HIS A 161 9.67 2.59 -6.98
N LEU A 162 9.40 3.35 -5.91
CA LEU A 162 8.22 3.18 -5.05
C LEU A 162 6.96 3.72 -5.69
N LEU A 163 7.04 4.78 -6.51
CA LEU A 163 5.92 5.22 -7.34
C LEU A 163 5.54 4.14 -8.35
N LYS A 164 6.52 3.55 -9.04
CA LYS A 164 6.28 2.42 -9.95
C LYS A 164 5.65 1.23 -9.21
N ALA A 165 6.13 0.91 -8.02
CA ALA A 165 5.53 -0.13 -7.17
C ALA A 165 4.10 0.22 -6.73
N ALA A 166 3.84 1.47 -6.33
CA ALA A 166 2.50 1.95 -5.97
C ALA A 166 1.51 1.84 -7.13
N GLU A 167 1.96 2.18 -8.34
CA GLU A 167 1.17 2.03 -9.55
C GLU A 167 0.85 0.57 -9.89
N MET A 168 1.85 -0.31 -9.79
CA MET A 168 1.67 -1.74 -10.05
C MET A 168 0.76 -2.38 -8.99
N ALA A 169 0.97 -2.07 -7.71
CA ALA A 169 0.21 -2.62 -6.59
C ALA A 169 -1.29 -2.25 -6.67
N ASN A 170 -1.61 -1.05 -7.19
CA ASN A 170 -2.97 -0.59 -7.42
C ASN A 170 -3.58 -1.18 -8.71
N ALA A 171 -3.77 -2.50 -8.71
CA ALA A 171 -4.29 -3.28 -9.82
C ALA A 171 -5.68 -2.87 -10.34
N ARG A 172 -6.46 -2.11 -9.56
CA ARG A 172 -7.79 -1.61 -9.91
C ARG A 172 -7.79 -0.09 -10.18
N LYS A 173 -6.65 0.49 -10.57
CA LYS A 173 -6.60 1.91 -10.95
C LYS A 173 -7.48 2.12 -12.20
N GLY A 174 -8.58 2.85 -12.01
CA GLY A 174 -9.26 3.51 -13.11
C GLY A 174 -8.51 4.78 -13.48
N SER A 175 -9.03 5.55 -14.45
CA SER A 175 -8.37 6.79 -14.92
C SER A 175 -8.16 7.86 -13.84
N SER A 176 -8.91 7.81 -12.74
CA SER A 176 -8.93 8.83 -11.69
C SER A 176 -8.22 8.46 -10.39
N ARG A 177 -7.76 7.20 -10.23
CA ARG A 177 -7.23 6.70 -8.95
C ARG A 177 -5.71 6.63 -8.98
N ALA A 178 -5.05 7.62 -8.37
CA ALA A 178 -3.60 7.65 -8.18
C ALA A 178 -3.17 7.14 -6.78
N GLY A 179 -1.97 6.57 -6.70
CA GLY A 179 -1.37 6.09 -5.44
C GLY A 179 -2.07 4.89 -4.81
N VAL A 180 -1.79 4.65 -3.52
CA VAL A 180 -2.32 3.53 -2.73
C VAL A 180 -3.17 4.03 -1.56
N GLY A 181 -4.22 3.29 -1.19
CA GLY A 181 -5.07 3.58 -0.04
C GLY A 181 -4.52 3.06 1.28
N THR A 182 -4.74 3.81 2.37
CA THR A 182 -4.31 3.45 3.73
C THR A 182 -4.83 2.08 4.17
N ARG A 183 -6.12 1.78 3.92
CA ARG A 183 -6.73 0.49 4.27
C ARG A 183 -6.07 -0.69 3.54
N SER A 184 -5.86 -0.57 2.23
CA SER A 184 -5.16 -1.61 1.45
C SER A 184 -3.74 -1.83 1.96
N LEU A 185 -3.02 -0.75 2.26
CA LEU A 185 -1.65 -0.84 2.76
C LEU A 185 -1.58 -1.44 4.18
N GLN A 186 -2.54 -1.15 5.07
CA GLN A 186 -2.69 -1.83 6.37
C GLN A 186 -2.92 -3.34 6.20
N GLU A 187 -3.77 -3.73 5.25
CA GLU A 187 -4.06 -5.13 4.95
C GLU A 187 -2.81 -5.85 4.43
N TRP A 188 -2.09 -5.24 3.48
CA TRP A 188 -0.84 -5.79 2.94
C TRP A 188 0.25 -5.90 4.00
N LEU A 189 0.39 -4.92 4.88
CA LEU A 189 1.32 -4.97 6.00
C LEU A 189 0.99 -6.11 6.97
N THR A 190 -0.30 -6.30 7.29
CA THR A 190 -0.75 -7.42 8.13
C THR A 190 -0.39 -8.77 7.51
N ILE A 191 -0.58 -8.92 6.20
CA ILE A 191 -0.18 -10.12 5.46
C ILE A 191 1.34 -10.28 5.48
N PHE A 192 2.08 -9.21 5.24
CA PHE A 192 3.54 -9.21 5.22
C PHE A 192 4.14 -9.68 6.55
N GLU A 193 3.64 -9.19 7.68
CA GLU A 193 4.08 -9.56 9.03
C GLU A 193 3.70 -11.00 9.40
N SER A 194 2.59 -11.51 8.86
CA SER A 194 2.06 -12.84 9.21
C SER A 194 2.57 -13.96 8.29
N THR A 195 3.23 -13.64 7.17
CA THR A 195 3.69 -14.59 6.15
C THR A 195 5.21 -14.70 6.05
N LYS A 196 5.71 -15.89 5.72
CA LYS A 196 7.12 -16.08 5.33
C LYS A 196 7.38 -15.50 3.94
N PRO A 197 8.59 -14.97 3.67
CA PRO A 197 8.98 -14.59 2.32
C PRO A 197 8.92 -15.81 1.37
N GLY A 198 8.75 -15.55 0.07
CA GLY A 198 8.59 -16.58 -0.95
C GLY A 198 7.13 -16.86 -1.30
N VAL A 199 6.82 -18.12 -1.57
CA VAL A 199 5.52 -18.57 -2.11
C VAL A 199 4.33 -18.21 -1.23
N GLU A 200 4.46 -18.28 0.09
CA GLU A 200 3.38 -17.98 1.04
C GLU A 200 2.95 -16.50 0.95
N ARG A 201 3.93 -15.59 1.01
CA ARG A 201 3.67 -14.15 0.87
C ARG A 201 3.14 -13.81 -0.51
N MET A 202 3.70 -14.42 -1.55
CA MET A 202 3.27 -14.17 -2.93
C MET A 202 1.80 -14.55 -3.14
N ALA A 203 1.38 -15.75 -2.71
CA ALA A 203 -0.03 -16.16 -2.81
C ALA A 203 -0.97 -15.20 -2.09
N MET A 204 -0.61 -14.81 -0.87
CA MET A 204 -1.48 -14.01 -0.01
C MET A 204 -1.54 -12.52 -0.40
N LEU A 205 -0.46 -11.99 -1.00
CA LEU A 205 -0.44 -10.63 -1.51
C LEU A 205 -0.92 -10.53 -2.95
N ALA A 206 -1.02 -11.64 -3.69
CA ALA A 206 -1.55 -11.63 -5.05
C ALA A 206 -2.98 -11.07 -5.09
N PRO A 207 -3.35 -10.30 -6.13
CA PRO A 207 -4.72 -9.88 -6.29
C PRO A 207 -5.58 -11.11 -6.61
N GLY A 208 -6.65 -11.31 -5.84
CA GLY A 208 -7.59 -12.38 -6.09
C GLY A 208 -8.17 -12.30 -7.51
N HIS A 209 -8.39 -13.47 -8.11
CA HIS A 209 -9.19 -13.58 -9.31
C HIS A 209 -10.66 -13.32 -8.99
N LEU A 210 -11.36 -12.60 -9.87
CA LEU A 210 -12.80 -12.84 -10.02
C LEU A 210 -12.93 -14.26 -10.57
N LYS A 211 -13.24 -15.23 -9.70
CA LYS A 211 -13.61 -16.57 -10.14
C LYS A 211 -14.89 -16.40 -10.98
N ALA A 212 -14.83 -16.76 -12.26
CA ALA A 212 -16.04 -16.84 -13.08
C ALA A 212 -17.02 -17.74 -12.34
N LYS A 213 -18.25 -17.25 -12.13
CA LYS A 213 -19.29 -18.09 -11.56
C LYS A 213 -19.51 -19.23 -12.54
N LYS A 214 -19.54 -20.46 -12.06
CA LYS A 214 -19.85 -21.57 -12.96
C LYS A 214 -21.26 -21.34 -13.54
N PRO A 215 -21.53 -21.68 -14.81
CA PRO A 215 -22.84 -21.46 -15.43
C PRO A 215 -24.01 -21.98 -14.58
N GLU A 216 -23.83 -23.10 -13.86
CA GLU A 216 -24.86 -23.69 -13.01
C GLU A 216 -25.22 -22.84 -11.79
N GLN A 217 -24.36 -21.90 -11.39
CA GLN A 217 -24.56 -21.00 -10.25
C GLN A 217 -25.22 -19.68 -10.66
N ILE A 218 -25.41 -19.43 -11.96
CA ILE A 218 -25.95 -18.18 -12.48
C ILE A 218 -27.44 -18.39 -12.76
N THR A 219 -28.29 -17.96 -11.83
CA THR A 219 -29.74 -18.19 -11.85
C THR A 219 -30.45 -17.56 -13.06
N TRP A 220 -29.99 -16.40 -13.54
CA TRP A 220 -30.59 -15.70 -14.69
C TRP A 220 -30.04 -16.18 -16.05
N LEU A 221 -28.97 -16.98 -16.07
CA LEU A 221 -28.29 -17.36 -17.31
C LEU A 221 -29.19 -18.14 -18.28
N PRO A 222 -30.01 -19.13 -17.84
CA PRO A 222 -30.91 -19.84 -18.75
C PRO A 222 -31.91 -18.90 -19.44
N ALA A 223 -32.48 -17.94 -18.69
CA ALA A 223 -33.42 -16.96 -19.23
C ALA A 223 -32.74 -16.08 -20.30
N PHE A 224 -31.54 -15.56 -20.02
CA PHE A 224 -30.78 -14.81 -21.02
C PHE A 224 -30.42 -15.65 -22.26
N LEU A 225 -30.02 -16.91 -22.08
CA LEU A 225 -29.65 -17.81 -23.17
C LEU A 225 -30.82 -18.10 -24.13
N ALA A 226 -32.07 -18.00 -23.67
CA ALA A 226 -33.24 -18.11 -24.54
C ALA A 226 -33.28 -17.02 -25.62
N HIS A 227 -32.88 -15.78 -25.27
CA HIS A 227 -32.77 -14.68 -26.21
C HIS A 227 -31.51 -14.76 -27.07
N TRP A 228 -30.38 -15.14 -26.47
CA TRP A 228 -29.09 -15.21 -27.17
C TRP A 228 -29.03 -16.33 -28.22
N ARG A 229 -29.59 -17.52 -27.92
CA ARG A 229 -29.56 -18.69 -28.83
C ARG A 229 -30.63 -18.64 -29.92
N ASN A 230 -31.16 -17.45 -30.21
CA ASN A 230 -32.15 -17.23 -31.25
C ASN A 230 -31.52 -17.42 -32.64
N ARG A 231 -32.22 -18.14 -33.54
CA ARG A 231 -31.77 -18.43 -34.92
C ARG A 231 -31.54 -17.17 -35.76
N LYS A 232 -32.12 -16.03 -35.37
CA LYS A 232 -31.88 -14.73 -36.01
C LYS A 232 -30.45 -14.19 -35.80
N GLY A 233 -29.69 -14.76 -34.86
CA GLY A 233 -28.33 -14.33 -34.54
C GLY A 233 -28.27 -12.89 -34.00
N PRO A 234 -29.04 -12.53 -32.96
CA PRO A 234 -29.05 -11.18 -32.42
C PRO A 234 -27.66 -10.80 -31.87
N SER A 235 -27.33 -9.51 -31.91
CA SER A 235 -26.16 -8.99 -31.21
C SER A 235 -26.33 -9.08 -29.69
N LEU A 236 -25.21 -9.07 -28.94
CA LEU A 236 -25.26 -9.24 -27.47
C LEU A 236 -26.12 -8.15 -26.81
N ARG A 237 -26.07 -6.93 -27.39
CA ARG A 237 -26.86 -5.79 -26.92
C ARG A 237 -28.34 -5.95 -27.21
N GLU A 238 -28.71 -6.49 -28.37
CA GLU A 238 -30.11 -6.76 -28.71
C GLU A 238 -30.69 -7.88 -27.84
N ALA A 239 -29.98 -9.01 -27.71
CA ALA A 239 -30.41 -10.10 -26.85
C ALA A 239 -30.55 -9.65 -25.38
N TYR A 240 -29.66 -8.77 -24.89
CA TYR A 240 -29.75 -8.24 -23.54
C TYR A 240 -30.95 -7.30 -23.35
N ARG A 241 -31.25 -6.44 -24.33
CA ARG A 241 -32.43 -5.56 -24.27
C ARG A 241 -33.71 -6.39 -24.21
N ASP A 242 -33.86 -7.35 -25.12
CA ASP A 242 -35.06 -8.19 -25.19
C ASP A 242 -35.23 -9.02 -23.90
N PHE A 243 -34.12 -9.52 -23.35
CA PHE A 243 -34.08 -10.17 -22.04
C PHE A 243 -34.51 -9.25 -20.89
N GLN A 244 -34.03 -8.00 -20.87
CA GLN A 244 -34.37 -7.04 -19.83
C GLN A 244 -35.86 -6.65 -19.87
N GLU A 245 -36.41 -6.51 -21.07
CA GLU A 245 -37.85 -6.27 -21.29
C GLU A 245 -38.68 -7.44 -20.74
N GLU A 246 -38.37 -8.67 -21.14
CA GLU A 246 -39.07 -9.87 -20.64
C GLU A 246 -38.92 -10.03 -19.12
N TRP A 247 -37.74 -9.79 -18.57
CA TRP A 247 -37.49 -9.83 -17.12
C TRP A 247 -38.36 -8.82 -16.35
N SER A 248 -38.51 -7.61 -16.88
CA SER A 248 -39.34 -6.56 -16.26
C SER A 248 -40.82 -6.91 -16.25
N VAL A 249 -41.30 -7.61 -17.28
CA VAL A 249 -42.69 -8.06 -17.40
C VAL A 249 -42.96 -9.24 -16.46
N ILE A 250 -42.08 -10.25 -16.44
CA ILE A 250 -42.26 -11.46 -15.61
C ILE A 250 -42.22 -11.13 -14.12
N TYR A 251 -41.35 -10.22 -13.71
CA TYR A 251 -41.14 -9.90 -12.29
C TYR A 251 -41.74 -8.55 -11.88
N ALA A 252 -42.71 -8.03 -12.63
CA ALA A 252 -43.37 -6.76 -12.35
C ALA A 252 -43.97 -6.70 -10.92
N ASP A 253 -44.58 -7.80 -10.49
CA ASP A 253 -45.20 -7.92 -9.14
C ASP A 253 -44.20 -8.30 -8.04
N GLN A 254 -42.93 -8.53 -8.39
CA GLN A 254 -41.88 -9.01 -7.48
C GLN A 254 -40.69 -8.05 -7.45
N PRO A 255 -40.74 -6.97 -6.64
CA PRO A 255 -39.72 -5.92 -6.65
C PRO A 255 -38.31 -6.44 -6.34
N ALA A 256 -38.19 -7.48 -5.50
CA ALA A 256 -36.91 -8.11 -5.20
C ALA A 256 -36.26 -8.79 -6.42
N MET A 257 -37.07 -9.43 -7.28
CA MET A 257 -36.59 -10.10 -8.49
C MET A 257 -36.34 -9.12 -9.63
N ALA A 258 -37.11 -8.02 -9.71
CA ALA A 258 -36.86 -6.94 -10.64
C ALA A 258 -35.47 -6.29 -10.40
N VAL A 259 -35.11 -6.06 -9.14
CA VAL A 259 -33.78 -5.53 -8.76
C VAL A 259 -32.66 -6.55 -9.01
N ALA A 260 -32.97 -7.85 -9.01
CA ALA A 260 -31.99 -8.91 -9.27
C ALA A 260 -31.61 -9.07 -10.76
N CYS A 261 -32.19 -8.27 -11.65
CA CYS A 261 -31.84 -8.27 -13.08
C CYS A 261 -30.33 -8.00 -13.27
N PRO A 262 -29.59 -8.86 -14.00
CA PRO A 262 -28.16 -8.67 -14.19
C PRO A 262 -27.86 -7.46 -15.06
N SER A 263 -26.73 -6.79 -14.80
CA SER A 263 -26.23 -5.73 -15.69
C SER A 263 -25.68 -6.30 -17.00
N TYR A 264 -25.64 -5.49 -18.06
CA TYR A 264 -25.05 -5.86 -19.34
C TYR A 264 -23.61 -6.41 -19.19
N ASP A 265 -22.81 -5.78 -18.33
CA ASP A 265 -21.45 -6.23 -18.04
C ASP A 265 -21.40 -7.57 -17.29
N ALA A 266 -22.42 -7.91 -16.51
CA ALA A 266 -22.52 -9.20 -15.87
C ALA A 266 -22.86 -10.29 -16.89
N VAL A 267 -23.76 -10.00 -17.83
CA VAL A 267 -24.10 -10.88 -18.96
C VAL A 267 -22.90 -11.13 -19.87
N ARG A 268 -22.16 -10.09 -20.23
CA ARG A 268 -20.95 -10.21 -21.06
C ARG A 268 -19.83 -11.04 -20.41
N ARG A 269 -19.83 -11.16 -19.08
CA ARG A 269 -18.78 -11.85 -18.31
C ARG A 269 -19.15 -13.29 -17.89
N ALA A 270 -20.42 -13.67 -18.05
CA ALA A 270 -20.91 -15.01 -17.75
C ALA A 270 -20.61 -15.98 -18.90
#